data_AF-A0ABD2J4A2-F1
#
_entry.id   AF-A0ABD2J4A2-F1
#
_cell.length_a   1.000
_cell.length_b   1.000
_cell.length_c   1.000
_cell.angle_alpha   90.00
_cell.angle_beta   90.00
_cell.angle_gamma   90.00
#
_symmetry.space_group_name_H-M   'P 1'
#
loop_
_entity.id
_entity.type
_entity.pdbx_description
1 polymer ?
#
loop_
_entity_poly.entity_id
_entity_poly.type
_entity_poly.pdbx_seq_one_letter_code
_entity_poly.pdbx_strand_id
1 'polypeptide(L)'
;MTAEERALNVVNNCKEKLTDANGLAIALKEKANQFFKDEVYDLASELYSKCIELDPSIAHYYGNRSFANLRRELYGLALADADKALELDPTYVKAYYRRASANMALSKFKLALTDYDLVRKMCPGNKDAQAKFEACQKMVRRIAFEKAIASDHGSRSVAETINLEDFAIESDYSGPHLDEDISVEFMEEMIATFKDQRKLHTKYAYKILLAIRKYLIELPSLVDISVPDKQKFTICGDVHGQFYDLCNIFEINGFPSESNPYLFNGDFVDRGSFSVETIFTLFGFKLLFPNHFFMSRGNHESDVMNKMYGFEGEVKSKYTAKMAELFTEIFNFLPLCHVINSKIFVCHGGLFKEDGVTLEKIRKTNRNRQPPEDGIMCDLLWSDPQELPGYSPSKRGVGIQFGPDVTERFLKDNDLLYVVRSHEVKPEGYESHHEGKCWTIFSAPNYCDTIGNKGAFITFTGDQLYPPKVHSFEAVPHPTVRAMQYASSMFSFLS
;
A
#
# COMPACT_ATOMS: atom_id res chain seq x y z
N MET A 1 21.43 -8.74 -7.49
CA MET A 1 21.40 -8.36 -8.92
C MET A 1 20.02 -7.79 -9.23
N THR A 2 19.97 -6.62 -9.85
CA THR A 2 18.70 -5.97 -10.24
C THR A 2 18.01 -6.76 -11.36
N ALA A 3 16.72 -6.51 -11.59
CA ALA A 3 15.98 -7.09 -12.72
C ALA A 3 16.64 -6.73 -14.07
N GLU A 4 17.15 -5.50 -14.19
CA GLU A 4 17.84 -5.01 -15.38
C GLU A 4 19.16 -5.77 -15.65
N GLU A 5 19.99 -5.97 -14.62
CA GLU A 5 21.21 -6.78 -14.73
C GLU A 5 20.91 -8.23 -15.15
N ARG A 6 19.87 -8.82 -14.55
CA ARG A 6 19.39 -10.16 -14.92
C ARG A 6 18.92 -10.20 -16.37
N ALA A 7 18.16 -9.20 -16.82
CA ALA A 7 17.69 -9.08 -18.19
C ALA A 7 18.86 -8.94 -19.18
N LEU A 8 19.87 -8.13 -18.85
CA LEU A 8 21.05 -7.95 -19.68
C LEU A 8 21.82 -9.26 -19.87
N ASN A 9 21.98 -10.05 -18.81
CA ASN A 9 22.59 -11.38 -18.90
C ASN A 9 21.79 -12.31 -19.83
N VAL A 10 20.46 -12.27 -19.74
CA VAL A 10 19.59 -13.05 -20.63
C VAL A 10 19.75 -12.63 -22.09
N VAL A 11 19.86 -11.32 -22.36
CA VAL A 11 20.07 -10.75 -23.69
C VAL A 11 21.41 -11.18 -24.27
N ASN A 12 22.49 -11.06 -23.49
CA ASN A 12 23.84 -11.43 -23.92
C ASN A 12 23.90 -12.91 -24.30
N ASN A 13 23.32 -13.80 -23.49
CA ASN A 13 23.25 -15.23 -23.78
C ASN A 13 22.43 -15.55 -25.06
N CYS A 14 21.43 -14.73 -25.41
CA CYS A 14 20.72 -14.89 -26.69
C CYS A 14 21.56 -14.42 -27.87
N LYS A 15 22.27 -13.29 -27.73
CA LYS A 15 23.11 -12.69 -28.78
C LYS A 15 24.28 -13.58 -29.20
N GLU A 16 24.78 -14.43 -28.30
CA GLU A 16 25.79 -15.45 -28.64
C GLU A 16 25.32 -16.44 -29.71
N LYS A 17 24.00 -16.64 -29.84
CA LYS A 17 23.40 -17.65 -30.72
C LYS A 17 22.63 -17.06 -31.90
N LEU A 18 22.25 -15.78 -31.82
CA LEU A 18 21.36 -15.11 -32.77
C LEU A 18 21.90 -13.72 -33.09
N THR A 19 22.15 -13.45 -34.37
CA THR A 19 22.75 -12.19 -34.83
C THR A 19 21.76 -11.28 -35.57
N ASP A 20 20.61 -11.80 -36.01
CA ASP A 20 19.55 -11.00 -36.62
C ASP A 20 18.56 -10.47 -35.56
N ALA A 21 18.14 -9.22 -35.71
CA ALA A 21 17.31 -8.51 -34.72
C ALA A 21 15.93 -9.17 -34.52
N ASN A 22 15.36 -9.74 -35.57
CA ASN A 22 14.04 -10.39 -35.51
C ASN A 22 14.11 -11.71 -34.73
N GLY A 23 15.09 -12.57 -35.03
CA GLY A 23 15.34 -13.80 -34.29
C GLY A 23 15.62 -13.53 -32.81
N LEU A 24 16.40 -12.48 -32.51
CA LEU A 24 16.64 -12.06 -31.13
C LEU A 24 15.35 -11.61 -30.42
N ALA A 25 14.51 -10.79 -31.06
CA ALA A 25 13.25 -10.34 -30.48
C ALA A 25 12.28 -11.50 -30.19
N ILE A 26 12.19 -12.49 -31.09
CA ILE A 26 11.38 -13.70 -30.88
C ILE A 26 11.88 -14.50 -29.66
N ALA A 27 13.19 -14.74 -29.57
CA ALA A 27 13.78 -15.49 -28.47
C ALA A 27 13.62 -14.76 -27.11
N LEU A 28 13.78 -13.43 -27.09
CA LEU A 28 13.55 -12.62 -25.88
C LEU A 28 12.09 -12.66 -25.45
N LYS A 29 11.14 -12.57 -26.40
CA LYS A 29 9.71 -12.69 -26.11
C LYS A 29 9.37 -14.05 -25.51
N GLU A 30 9.95 -15.15 -26.01
CA GLU A 30 9.72 -16.49 -25.46
C GLU A 30 10.24 -16.61 -24.03
N LYS A 31 11.44 -16.10 -23.75
CA LYS A 31 11.98 -16.03 -22.39
C LYS A 31 11.13 -15.15 -21.48
N ALA A 32 10.70 -13.99 -21.95
CA ALA A 32 9.81 -13.10 -21.20
C ALA A 32 8.49 -13.80 -20.85
N ASN A 33 7.88 -14.51 -21.80
CA ASN A 33 6.68 -15.30 -21.56
C ASN A 33 6.93 -16.43 -20.54
N GLN A 34 8.11 -17.04 -20.55
CA GLN A 34 8.47 -18.08 -19.59
C GLN A 34 8.63 -17.49 -18.18
N PHE A 35 9.40 -16.41 -18.03
CA PHE A 35 9.51 -15.71 -16.75
C PHE A 35 8.16 -15.20 -16.23
N PHE A 36 7.28 -14.76 -17.12
CA PHE A 36 5.91 -14.39 -16.73
C PHE A 36 5.13 -15.60 -16.16
N LYS A 37 5.24 -16.78 -16.77
CA LYS A 37 4.60 -18.02 -16.25
C LYS A 37 5.20 -18.47 -14.94
N ASP A 38 6.50 -18.24 -14.76
CA ASP A 38 7.23 -18.52 -13.53
C ASP A 38 7.02 -17.41 -12.47
N GLU A 39 6.10 -16.47 -12.73
CA GLU A 39 5.72 -15.35 -11.85
C GLU A 39 6.86 -14.36 -11.54
N VAL A 40 7.92 -14.38 -12.35
CA VAL A 40 9.05 -13.45 -12.31
C VAL A 40 8.72 -12.23 -13.20
N TYR A 41 7.72 -11.46 -12.78
CA TYR A 41 7.11 -10.40 -13.60
C TYR A 41 8.02 -9.20 -13.85
N ASP A 42 8.92 -8.89 -12.91
CA ASP A 42 9.94 -7.83 -13.04
C ASP A 42 10.83 -8.11 -14.25
N LEU A 43 11.43 -9.30 -14.30
CA LEU A 43 12.31 -9.73 -15.38
C LEU A 43 11.55 -9.93 -16.69
N ALA A 44 10.32 -10.43 -16.64
CA ALA A 44 9.47 -10.51 -17.82
C ALA A 44 9.22 -9.13 -18.43
N SER A 45 8.91 -8.12 -17.60
CA SER A 45 8.70 -6.74 -18.05
C SER A 45 9.96 -6.14 -18.69
N GLU A 46 11.13 -6.33 -18.07
CA GLU A 46 12.42 -5.89 -18.63
C GLU A 46 12.72 -6.54 -20.00
N LEU A 47 12.46 -7.84 -20.14
CA LEU A 47 12.68 -8.53 -21.41
C LEU A 47 11.69 -8.09 -22.50
N TYR A 48 10.44 -7.76 -22.15
CA TYR A 48 9.53 -7.14 -23.11
C TYR A 48 9.98 -5.73 -23.51
N SER A 49 10.58 -4.95 -22.59
CA SER A 49 11.20 -3.67 -22.94
C SER A 49 12.32 -3.86 -23.96
N LYS A 50 13.15 -4.90 -23.81
CA LYS A 50 14.17 -5.25 -24.82
C LYS A 50 13.57 -5.69 -26.16
N CYS A 51 12.41 -6.35 -26.16
CA CYS A 51 11.68 -6.64 -27.40
C CYS A 51 11.21 -5.36 -28.10
N ILE A 52 10.68 -4.40 -27.34
CA ILE A 52 10.20 -3.10 -27.84
C ILE A 52 11.35 -2.23 -28.37
N GLU A 53 12.51 -2.25 -27.71
CA GLU A 53 13.73 -1.58 -28.19
C GLU A 53 14.18 -2.12 -29.55
N LEU A 54 14.01 -3.43 -29.80
CA LEU A 54 14.36 -4.07 -31.08
C LEU A 54 13.33 -3.79 -32.18
N ASP A 55 12.03 -3.86 -31.86
CA ASP A 55 10.94 -3.52 -32.78
C ASP A 55 9.76 -2.88 -32.03
N PRO A 56 9.63 -1.54 -32.08
CA PRO A 56 8.59 -0.81 -31.37
C PRO A 56 7.23 -0.83 -32.10
N SER A 57 7.13 -1.44 -33.28
CA SER A 57 5.90 -1.48 -34.09
C SER A 57 4.95 -2.62 -33.72
N ILE A 58 5.37 -3.49 -32.80
CA ILE A 58 4.71 -4.74 -32.50
C ILE A 58 3.77 -4.61 -31.28
N ALA A 59 2.46 -4.53 -31.53
CA ALA A 59 1.43 -4.34 -30.51
C ALA A 59 1.47 -5.38 -29.37
N HIS A 60 1.80 -6.64 -29.67
CA HIS A 60 1.78 -7.71 -28.67
C HIS A 60 2.91 -7.62 -27.64
N TYR A 61 4.00 -6.90 -27.91
CA TYR A 61 5.04 -6.65 -26.89
C TYR A 61 4.51 -5.73 -25.79
N TYR A 62 3.88 -4.62 -26.18
CA TYR A 62 3.22 -3.71 -25.24
C TYR A 62 2.08 -4.40 -24.50
N GLY A 63 1.23 -5.18 -25.18
CA GLY A 63 0.17 -5.93 -24.50
C GLY A 63 0.64 -6.90 -23.43
N ASN A 64 1.76 -7.58 -23.67
CA ASN A 64 2.34 -8.49 -22.71
C ASN A 64 3.08 -7.75 -21.57
N ARG A 65 3.79 -6.66 -21.88
CA ARG A 65 4.43 -5.81 -20.86
C ARG A 65 3.38 -5.12 -19.98
N SER A 66 2.28 -4.66 -20.56
CA SER A 66 1.10 -4.18 -19.84
C SER A 66 0.60 -5.23 -18.85
N PHE A 67 0.55 -6.50 -19.26
CA PHE A 67 0.14 -7.57 -18.35
C PHE A 67 1.15 -7.80 -17.23
N ALA A 68 2.45 -7.81 -17.52
CA ALA A 68 3.49 -7.87 -16.49
C ALA A 68 3.37 -6.69 -15.51
N ASN A 69 3.10 -5.49 -16.01
CA ASN A 69 2.93 -4.29 -15.20
C ASN A 69 1.65 -4.35 -14.36
N LEU A 70 0.55 -4.97 -14.82
CA LEU A 70 -0.62 -5.24 -13.96
C LEU A 70 -0.26 -6.13 -12.77
N ARG A 71 0.56 -7.17 -12.98
CA ARG A 71 1.01 -8.08 -11.93
C ARG A 71 1.97 -7.45 -10.93
N ARG A 72 2.70 -6.45 -11.40
CA ARG A 72 3.58 -5.59 -10.59
C ARG A 72 2.87 -4.36 -10.05
N GLU A 73 1.58 -4.20 -10.36
CA GLU A 73 0.74 -3.10 -9.88
C GLU A 73 1.17 -1.70 -10.33
N LEU A 74 1.93 -1.68 -11.42
CA LEU A 74 2.30 -0.47 -12.13
C LEU A 74 1.17 -0.13 -13.11
N TYR A 75 -0.01 0.18 -12.58
CA TYR A 75 -1.23 0.33 -13.38
C TYR A 75 -1.15 1.50 -14.37
N GLY A 76 -0.38 2.54 -14.06
CA GLY A 76 -0.10 3.65 -14.98
C GLY A 76 0.73 3.18 -16.18
N LEU A 77 1.78 2.40 -15.94
CA LEU A 77 2.56 1.79 -17.02
C LEU A 77 1.73 0.76 -17.80
N ALA A 78 0.88 0.00 -17.11
CA ALA A 78 -0.02 -0.96 -17.76
C ALA A 78 -1.03 -0.27 -18.69
N LEU A 79 -1.61 0.87 -18.27
CA LEU A 79 -2.47 1.70 -19.10
C LEU A 79 -1.71 2.22 -20.33
N ALA A 80 -0.54 2.84 -20.13
CA ALA A 80 0.26 3.40 -21.22
C ALA A 80 0.63 2.34 -22.27
N ASP A 81 1.06 1.15 -21.83
CA ASP A 81 1.35 0.04 -22.73
C ASP A 81 0.10 -0.50 -23.44
N ALA A 82 -1.05 -0.59 -22.74
CA ALA A 82 -2.29 -1.03 -23.36
C ALA A 82 -2.79 -0.03 -24.42
N ASP A 83 -2.71 1.28 -24.12
CA ASP A 83 -3.02 2.34 -25.07
C ASP A 83 -2.10 2.29 -26.29
N LYS A 84 -0.79 2.12 -26.08
CA LYS A 84 0.15 1.99 -27.20
C LYS A 84 -0.10 0.74 -28.04
N ALA A 85 -0.46 -0.37 -27.41
CA ALA A 85 -0.84 -1.59 -28.14
C ALA A 85 -2.08 -1.37 -29.01
N LEU A 86 -3.07 -0.60 -28.54
CA LEU A 86 -4.29 -0.27 -29.29
C LEU A 86 -4.07 0.79 -30.37
N GLU A 87 -3.12 1.69 -30.19
CA GLU A 87 -2.68 2.62 -31.24
C GLU A 87 -2.08 1.84 -32.43
N LEU A 88 -1.26 0.82 -32.14
CA LEU A 88 -0.62 -0.03 -33.14
C LEU A 88 -1.59 -1.04 -33.79
N ASP A 89 -2.47 -1.66 -32.99
CA ASP A 89 -3.48 -2.61 -33.45
C ASP A 89 -4.81 -2.42 -32.70
N PRO A 90 -5.75 -1.65 -33.28
CA PRO A 90 -7.07 -1.42 -32.69
C PRO A 90 -7.94 -2.68 -32.56
N THR A 91 -7.57 -3.78 -33.21
CA THR A 91 -8.30 -5.06 -33.16
C THR A 91 -7.78 -5.99 -32.06
N TYR A 92 -6.72 -5.60 -31.36
CA TYR A 92 -6.07 -6.42 -30.36
C TYR A 92 -6.87 -6.49 -29.05
N VAL A 93 -7.82 -7.43 -28.99
CA VAL A 93 -8.76 -7.64 -27.87
C VAL A 93 -8.07 -7.71 -26.50
N LYS A 94 -6.89 -8.33 -26.41
CA LYS A 94 -6.17 -8.45 -25.13
C LYS A 94 -5.76 -7.09 -24.56
N ALA A 95 -5.44 -6.10 -25.39
CA ALA A 95 -5.09 -4.77 -24.88
C ALA A 95 -6.27 -4.03 -24.26
N TYR A 96 -7.48 -4.14 -24.83
CA TYR A 96 -8.70 -3.64 -24.15
C TYR A 96 -8.91 -4.32 -22.80
N TYR A 97 -8.71 -5.64 -22.71
CA TYR A 97 -8.74 -6.35 -21.44
C TYR A 97 -7.73 -5.78 -20.43
N ARG A 98 -6.48 -5.56 -20.84
CA ARG A 98 -5.44 -5.02 -19.94
C ARG A 98 -5.76 -3.60 -19.48
N ARG A 99 -6.23 -2.74 -20.41
CA ARG A 99 -6.65 -1.37 -20.09
C ARG A 99 -7.84 -1.34 -19.15
N ALA A 100 -8.82 -2.22 -19.35
CA ALA A 100 -9.95 -2.38 -18.44
C ALA A 100 -9.49 -2.81 -17.04
N SER A 101 -8.62 -3.83 -16.94
CA SER A 101 -8.06 -4.29 -15.67
C SER A 101 -7.29 -3.19 -14.94
N ALA A 102 -6.47 -2.41 -15.66
CA ALA A 102 -5.72 -1.30 -15.05
C ALA A 102 -6.67 -0.19 -14.55
N ASN A 103 -7.69 0.14 -15.33
CA ASN A 103 -8.72 1.09 -14.90
C ASN A 103 -9.55 0.58 -13.71
N MET A 104 -9.79 -0.73 -13.60
CA MET A 104 -10.43 -1.32 -12.40
C MET A 104 -9.58 -1.11 -11.15
N ALA A 105 -8.28 -1.40 -11.23
CA ALA A 105 -7.36 -1.23 -10.11
C ALA A 105 -7.22 0.24 -9.69
N LEU A 106 -7.30 1.15 -10.67
CA LEU A 106 -7.30 2.60 -10.46
C LEU A 106 -8.66 3.18 -10.04
N SER A 107 -9.66 2.35 -9.75
CA SER A 107 -11.03 2.77 -9.42
C SER A 107 -11.74 3.58 -10.51
N LYS A 108 -11.22 3.57 -11.74
CA LYS A 108 -11.80 4.20 -12.94
C LYS A 108 -12.86 3.29 -13.56
N PHE A 109 -13.82 2.86 -12.75
CA PHE A 109 -14.80 1.81 -13.07
C PHE A 109 -15.64 2.10 -14.32
N LYS A 110 -15.94 3.38 -14.61
CA LYS A 110 -16.65 3.77 -15.83
C LYS A 110 -15.82 3.53 -17.09
N LEU A 111 -14.52 3.87 -17.06
CA LEU A 111 -13.61 3.62 -18.17
C LEU A 111 -13.39 2.12 -18.37
N ALA A 112 -13.20 1.38 -17.27
CA ALA A 112 -13.10 -0.07 -17.31
C ALA A 112 -14.35 -0.74 -17.92
N LEU A 113 -15.54 -0.26 -17.56
CA LEU A 113 -16.80 -0.79 -18.08
C LEU A 113 -16.92 -0.60 -19.59
N THR A 114 -16.46 0.53 -20.13
CA THR A 114 -16.42 0.79 -21.57
C THR A 114 -15.56 -0.24 -22.30
N ASP A 115 -14.35 -0.50 -21.81
CA ASP A 115 -13.45 -1.48 -22.42
C ASP A 115 -13.96 -2.92 -22.28
N TYR A 116 -14.49 -3.30 -21.11
CA TYR A 116 -15.08 -4.64 -20.94
C TYR A 116 -16.30 -4.86 -21.86
N ASP A 117 -17.12 -3.84 -22.09
CA ASP A 117 -18.25 -3.94 -23.03
C ASP A 117 -17.76 -4.15 -24.47
N LEU A 118 -16.71 -3.44 -24.89
CA LEU A 118 -16.07 -3.66 -26.19
C LEU A 118 -15.55 -5.09 -26.32
N VAL A 119 -14.81 -5.57 -25.32
CA VAL A 119 -14.27 -6.94 -25.30
C VAL A 119 -15.38 -7.98 -25.40
N ARG A 120 -16.45 -7.84 -24.61
CA ARG A 120 -17.63 -8.72 -24.63
C ARG A 120 -18.31 -8.72 -26.01
N LYS A 121 -18.40 -7.57 -26.68
CA LYS A 121 -18.93 -7.45 -28.04
C LYS A 121 -18.03 -8.09 -29.10
N MET A 122 -16.71 -7.95 -28.96
CA MET A 122 -15.72 -8.57 -29.86
C MET A 122 -15.61 -10.09 -29.65
N CYS A 123 -15.97 -10.59 -28.46
CA CYS A 123 -15.87 -12.01 -28.08
C CYS A 123 -17.16 -12.52 -27.40
N PRO A 124 -18.31 -12.57 -28.10
CA PRO A 124 -19.62 -12.83 -27.48
C PRO A 124 -19.77 -14.22 -26.84
N GLY A 125 -18.96 -15.20 -27.24
CA GLY A 125 -18.94 -16.55 -26.65
C GLY A 125 -17.98 -16.70 -25.45
N ASN A 126 -17.20 -15.68 -25.11
CA ASN A 126 -16.21 -15.76 -24.05
C ASN A 126 -16.86 -15.52 -22.68
N LYS A 127 -16.97 -16.58 -21.88
CA LYS A 127 -17.58 -16.52 -20.53
C LYS A 127 -16.83 -15.57 -19.57
N ASP A 128 -15.49 -15.49 -19.68
CA ASP A 128 -14.67 -14.57 -18.88
C ASP A 128 -14.99 -13.10 -19.22
N ALA A 129 -15.20 -12.80 -20.51
CA ALA A 129 -15.55 -11.45 -20.97
C ALA A 129 -16.88 -10.99 -20.40
N GLN A 130 -17.88 -11.89 -20.46
CA GLN A 130 -19.21 -11.65 -19.92
C GLN A 130 -19.16 -11.43 -18.40
N ALA A 131 -18.48 -12.32 -17.67
CA ALA A 131 -18.36 -12.23 -16.22
C ALA A 131 -17.66 -10.94 -15.76
N LYS A 132 -16.58 -10.52 -16.43
CA LYS A 132 -15.86 -9.28 -16.11
C LYS A 132 -16.69 -8.03 -16.38
N PHE A 133 -17.42 -8.00 -17.49
CA PHE A 133 -18.36 -6.92 -17.77
C PHE A 133 -19.46 -6.83 -16.69
N GLU A 134 -20.09 -7.95 -16.34
CA GLU A 134 -21.15 -7.98 -15.32
C GLU A 134 -20.65 -7.57 -13.94
N ALA A 135 -19.46 -8.04 -13.53
CA ALA A 135 -18.82 -7.66 -12.29
C ALA A 135 -18.52 -6.15 -12.25
N CYS A 136 -17.93 -5.60 -13.32
CA CYS A 136 -17.66 -4.17 -13.44
C CYS A 136 -18.97 -3.34 -13.43
N GLN A 137 -20.00 -3.81 -14.12
CA GLN A 137 -21.30 -3.14 -14.15
C GLN A 137 -21.96 -3.11 -12.76
N LYS A 138 -21.89 -4.22 -12.01
CA LYS A 138 -22.36 -4.30 -10.63
C LYS A 138 -21.63 -3.31 -9.74
N MET A 139 -20.31 -3.17 -9.90
CA MET A 139 -19.50 -2.21 -9.16
C MET A 139 -19.91 -0.76 -9.45
N VAL A 140 -20.03 -0.39 -10.73
CA VAL A 140 -20.46 0.96 -11.13
C VAL A 140 -21.84 1.30 -10.56
N ARG A 141 -22.78 0.36 -10.60
CA ARG A 141 -24.13 0.53 -10.02
C ARG A 141 -24.07 0.69 -8.50
N ARG A 142 -23.28 -0.14 -7.82
CA ARG A 142 -23.12 -0.05 -6.36
C ARG A 142 -22.57 1.31 -5.94
N ILE A 143 -21.51 1.78 -6.59
CA ILE A 143 -20.90 3.09 -6.28
C ILE A 143 -21.86 4.23 -6.57
N ALA A 144 -22.62 4.16 -7.68
CA ALA A 144 -23.64 5.16 -7.97
C ALA A 144 -24.74 5.20 -6.90
N PHE A 145 -25.14 4.03 -6.39
CA PHE A 145 -26.13 3.90 -5.32
C PHE A 145 -25.59 4.42 -3.98
N GLU A 146 -24.37 4.02 -3.57
CA GLU A 146 -23.71 4.52 -2.36
C GLU A 146 -23.55 6.05 -2.39
N LYS A 147 -23.14 6.61 -3.54
CA LYS A 147 -23.02 8.07 -3.73
C LYS A 147 -24.37 8.78 -3.61
N ALA A 148 -25.45 8.19 -4.11
CA ALA A 148 -26.80 8.74 -4.00
C ALA A 148 -27.29 8.76 -2.54
N ILE A 149 -27.01 7.71 -1.76
CA ILE A 149 -27.37 7.67 -0.33
C ILE A 149 -26.53 8.65 0.49
N ALA A 150 -25.23 8.76 0.19
CA ALA A 150 -24.33 9.68 0.89
C ALA A 150 -24.74 11.16 0.73
N SER A 151 -25.45 11.52 -0.36
CA SER A 151 -25.97 12.87 -0.56
C SER A 151 -27.31 13.14 0.15
N ASP A 152 -28.05 12.11 0.55
CA ASP A 152 -29.44 12.23 1.05
C ASP A 152 -29.55 12.12 2.59
N HIS A 153 -28.51 11.62 3.25
CA HIS A 153 -28.41 11.56 4.70
C HIS A 153 -27.08 12.18 5.13
N GLY A 154 -27.14 13.17 6.04
CA GLY A 154 -25.98 13.46 6.89
C GLY A 154 -25.65 12.17 7.64
N SER A 155 -24.72 11.38 7.09
CA SER A 155 -24.59 9.97 7.44
C SER A 155 -24.23 9.85 8.90
N ARG A 156 -25.16 9.31 9.70
CA ARG A 156 -24.92 9.00 11.10
C ARG A 156 -23.72 8.05 11.18
N SER A 157 -22.73 8.38 12.00
CA SER A 157 -21.50 7.60 12.09
C SER A 157 -21.79 6.17 12.56
N VAL A 158 -21.07 5.18 12.03
CA VAL A 158 -21.28 3.76 12.40
C VAL A 158 -21.04 3.58 13.90
N ALA A 159 -20.08 4.33 14.44
CA ALA A 159 -19.75 4.34 15.86
C ALA A 159 -20.95 4.68 16.76
N GLU A 160 -21.87 5.54 16.31
CA GLU A 160 -23.04 5.96 17.10
C GLU A 160 -24.15 4.90 17.16
N THR A 161 -24.04 3.86 16.34
CA THR A 161 -25.00 2.75 16.27
C THR A 161 -24.53 1.52 17.06
N ILE A 162 -23.38 1.61 17.73
CA ILE A 162 -22.77 0.49 18.45
C ILE A 162 -23.07 0.66 19.94
N ASN A 163 -23.76 -0.32 20.50
CA ASN A 163 -23.97 -0.44 21.93
C ASN A 163 -23.13 -1.62 22.45
N LEU A 164 -22.16 -1.35 23.34
CA LEU A 164 -21.25 -2.39 23.85
C LEU A 164 -21.96 -3.44 24.71
N GLU A 165 -23.13 -3.12 25.27
CA GLU A 165 -23.93 -4.05 26.07
C GLU A 165 -24.61 -5.13 25.23
N ASP A 166 -24.72 -4.93 23.91
CA ASP A 166 -25.29 -5.93 23.01
C ASP A 166 -24.36 -7.15 22.81
N PHE A 167 -23.09 -7.05 23.24
CA PHE A 167 -22.06 -8.06 23.06
C PHE A 167 -21.74 -8.76 24.39
N ALA A 168 -22.61 -9.69 24.80
CA ALA A 168 -22.35 -10.55 25.95
C ALA A 168 -21.08 -11.40 25.72
N ILE A 169 -20.22 -11.48 26.72
CA ILE A 169 -19.01 -12.31 26.68
C ILE A 169 -19.40 -13.73 27.07
N GLU A 170 -19.06 -14.70 26.23
CA GLU A 170 -19.34 -16.11 26.52
C GLU A 170 -18.50 -16.62 27.69
N SER A 171 -19.07 -17.48 28.54
CA SER A 171 -18.40 -17.98 29.76
C SER A 171 -17.13 -18.79 29.49
N ASP A 172 -16.97 -19.29 28.26
CA ASP A 172 -15.81 -20.05 27.79
C ASP A 172 -14.77 -19.18 27.06
N TYR A 173 -15.01 -17.87 26.93
CA TYR A 173 -14.01 -16.95 26.40
C TYR A 173 -12.81 -16.84 27.35
N SER A 174 -11.65 -17.29 26.88
CA SER A 174 -10.39 -17.35 27.63
C SER A 174 -9.30 -16.44 27.05
N GLY A 175 -9.69 -15.45 26.25
CA GLY A 175 -8.79 -14.42 25.74
C GLY A 175 -8.71 -13.20 26.67
N PRO A 176 -8.00 -12.15 26.24
CA PRO A 176 -7.78 -10.95 27.06
C PRO A 176 -9.09 -10.21 27.34
N HIS A 177 -9.22 -9.68 28.55
CA HIS A 177 -10.36 -8.90 28.99
C HIS A 177 -9.99 -7.42 29.12
N LEU A 178 -10.74 -6.54 28.44
CA LEU A 178 -10.54 -5.09 28.52
C LEU A 178 -11.63 -4.46 29.38
N ASP A 179 -11.42 -4.46 30.70
CA ASP A 179 -12.36 -3.91 31.69
C ASP A 179 -12.28 -2.39 31.75
N GLU A 180 -11.07 -1.83 31.83
CA GLU A 180 -10.80 -0.39 31.89
C GLU A 180 -10.06 0.09 30.63
N ASP A 181 -9.03 0.93 30.80
CA ASP A 181 -8.15 1.38 29.74
C ASP A 181 -7.16 0.26 29.33
N ILE A 182 -6.52 0.43 28.17
CA ILE A 182 -5.52 -0.53 27.70
C ILE A 182 -4.32 -0.48 28.65
N SER A 183 -3.90 -1.66 29.13
CA SER A 183 -2.69 -1.84 29.95
C SER A 183 -1.62 -2.62 29.19
N VAL A 184 -0.41 -2.67 29.75
CA VAL A 184 0.69 -3.49 29.21
C VAL A 184 0.30 -4.97 29.24
N GLU A 185 -0.29 -5.44 30.33
CA GLU A 185 -0.73 -6.83 30.51
C GLU A 185 -1.79 -7.22 29.48
N PHE A 186 -2.77 -6.35 29.23
CA PHE A 186 -3.75 -6.57 28.17
C PHE A 186 -3.10 -6.68 26.79
N MET A 187 -2.11 -5.83 26.48
CA MET A 187 -1.38 -5.88 25.22
C MET A 187 -0.61 -7.19 25.08
N GLU A 188 0.07 -7.64 26.13
CA GLU A 188 0.79 -8.91 26.15
C GLU A 188 -0.15 -10.11 25.93
N GLU A 189 -1.27 -10.16 26.64
CA GLU A 189 -2.28 -11.22 26.47
C GLU A 189 -2.94 -11.21 25.09
N MET A 190 -3.21 -10.02 24.53
CA MET A 190 -3.77 -9.88 23.19
C MET A 190 -2.79 -10.34 22.12
N ILE A 191 -1.52 -9.94 22.21
CA ILE A 191 -0.48 -10.38 21.28
C ILE A 191 -0.28 -11.90 21.38
N ALA A 192 -0.26 -12.47 22.59
CA ALA A 192 -0.19 -13.92 22.78
C ALA A 192 -1.39 -14.64 22.15
N THR A 193 -2.60 -14.12 22.37
CA THR A 193 -3.84 -14.64 21.77
C THR A 193 -3.78 -14.64 20.23
N PHE A 194 -3.26 -13.56 19.64
CA PHE A 194 -3.07 -13.46 18.19
C PHE A 194 -1.97 -14.40 17.67
N LYS A 195 -0.85 -14.55 18.39
CA LYS A 195 0.21 -15.51 18.03
C LYS A 195 -0.34 -16.94 18.00
N ASP A 196 -1.29 -17.27 18.88
CA ASP A 196 -2.02 -18.54 18.94
C ASP A 196 -3.14 -18.68 17.88
N GLN A 197 -3.29 -17.73 16.94
CA GLN A 197 -4.36 -17.68 15.94
C GLN A 197 -5.78 -17.66 16.56
N ARG A 198 -5.90 -17.17 17.79
CA ARG A 198 -7.19 -16.87 18.43
C ARG A 198 -7.55 -15.40 18.20
N LYS A 199 -8.82 -15.06 18.40
CA LYS A 199 -9.33 -13.70 18.17
C LYS A 199 -9.68 -12.96 19.46
N LEU A 200 -9.52 -11.65 19.44
CA LEU A 200 -10.04 -10.75 20.47
C LEU A 200 -11.57 -10.79 20.43
N HIS A 201 -12.23 -10.83 21.59
CA HIS A 201 -13.69 -10.84 21.66
C HIS A 201 -14.29 -9.57 21.03
N THR A 202 -15.45 -9.71 20.37
CA THR A 202 -16.11 -8.64 19.60
C THR A 202 -16.39 -7.39 20.45
N LYS A 203 -16.76 -7.56 21.73
CA LYS A 203 -16.97 -6.43 22.67
C LYS A 203 -15.71 -5.57 22.81
N TYR A 204 -14.56 -6.22 23.03
CA TYR A 204 -13.28 -5.52 23.25
C TYR A 204 -12.72 -4.96 21.96
N ALA A 205 -12.90 -5.65 20.83
CA ALA A 205 -12.60 -5.12 19.51
C ALA A 205 -13.35 -3.78 19.27
N TYR A 206 -14.67 -3.73 19.49
CA TYR A 206 -15.42 -2.48 19.39
C TYR A 206 -14.98 -1.44 20.43
N LYS A 207 -14.67 -1.83 21.66
CA LYS A 207 -14.17 -0.90 22.69
C LYS A 207 -12.89 -0.18 22.23
N ILE A 208 -11.92 -0.92 21.68
CA ILE A 208 -10.69 -0.37 21.10
C ILE A 208 -11.02 0.56 19.93
N LEU A 209 -11.88 0.14 19.00
CA LEU A 209 -12.23 0.92 17.81
C LEU A 209 -12.93 2.24 18.16
N LEU A 210 -13.84 2.22 19.13
CA LEU A 210 -14.52 3.44 19.60
C LEU A 210 -13.53 4.40 20.30
N ALA A 211 -12.62 3.87 21.11
CA ALA A 211 -11.60 4.66 21.80
C ALA A 211 -10.61 5.30 20.82
N ILE A 212 -10.06 4.52 19.88
CA ILE A 212 -9.09 5.05 18.89
C ILE A 212 -9.75 6.05 17.95
N ARG A 213 -11.02 5.84 17.57
CA ARG A 213 -11.78 6.82 16.77
C ARG A 213 -11.83 8.17 17.48
N LYS A 214 -12.22 8.19 18.75
CA LYS A 214 -12.29 9.42 19.55
C LYS A 214 -10.93 10.12 19.60
N TYR A 215 -9.85 9.35 19.78
CA TYR A 215 -8.50 9.90 19.82
C TYR A 215 -8.08 10.51 18.48
N LEU A 216 -8.25 9.78 17.37
CA LEU A 216 -7.78 10.21 16.05
C LEU A 216 -8.54 11.43 15.50
N ILE A 217 -9.80 11.63 15.89
CA ILE A 217 -10.60 12.82 15.50
C ILE A 217 -9.92 14.12 15.95
N GLU A 218 -9.35 14.13 17.15
CA GLU A 218 -8.75 15.33 17.76
C GLU A 218 -7.37 15.68 17.18
N LEU A 219 -6.74 14.76 16.45
CA LEU A 219 -5.42 15.01 15.88
C LEU A 219 -5.47 15.96 14.68
N PRO A 220 -4.40 16.73 14.41
CA PRO A 220 -4.23 17.43 13.15
C PRO A 220 -3.89 16.46 12.01
N SER A 221 -3.99 16.93 10.75
CA SER A 221 -3.57 16.15 9.59
C SER A 221 -2.05 16.00 9.47
N LEU A 222 -1.30 16.94 10.05
CA LEU A 222 0.15 16.88 10.23
C LEU A 222 0.44 16.96 11.73
N VAL A 223 1.09 15.94 12.28
CA VAL A 223 1.45 15.86 13.70
C VAL A 223 2.92 16.21 13.89
N ASP A 224 3.20 17.18 14.76
CA ASP A 224 4.54 17.54 15.16
C ASP A 224 5.00 16.66 16.33
N ILE A 225 6.17 16.04 16.21
CA ILE A 225 6.77 15.15 17.22
C ILE A 225 8.04 15.80 17.75
N SER A 226 8.16 15.89 19.07
CA SER A 226 9.39 16.31 19.75
C SER A 226 10.07 15.09 20.37
N VAL A 227 11.32 14.86 19.97
CA VAL A 227 12.21 13.82 20.49
C VAL A 227 13.32 14.51 21.28
N PRO A 228 13.32 14.41 22.62
CA PRO A 228 14.38 14.89 23.49
C PRO A 228 15.77 14.38 23.13
N ASP A 229 16.80 15.15 23.47
CA ASP A 229 18.21 14.75 23.36
C ASP A 229 18.43 13.37 23.97
N LYS A 230 19.23 12.53 23.30
CA LYS A 230 19.57 11.16 23.71
C LYS A 230 18.40 10.17 23.75
N GLN A 231 17.14 10.61 23.61
CA GLN A 231 16.00 9.69 23.51
C GLN A 231 15.99 9.06 22.12
N LYS A 232 15.97 7.73 22.07
CA LYS A 232 15.82 6.96 20.83
C LYS A 232 14.42 7.17 20.25
N PHE A 233 14.32 7.23 18.94
CA PHE A 233 13.05 7.17 18.21
C PHE A 233 13.15 6.20 17.04
N THR A 234 12.09 5.44 16.77
CA THR A 234 12.04 4.47 15.68
C THR A 234 11.00 4.86 14.62
N ILE A 235 11.35 4.76 13.33
CA ILE A 235 10.40 4.86 12.21
C ILE A 235 10.35 3.53 11.48
N CYS A 236 9.16 2.95 11.37
CA CYS A 236 8.85 1.78 10.56
C CYS A 236 8.05 2.20 9.32
N GLY A 237 8.25 1.47 8.22
CA GLY A 237 7.43 1.57 7.02
C GLY A 237 6.25 0.61 7.03
N ASP A 238 5.87 0.16 5.84
CA ASP A 238 4.74 -0.73 5.58
C ASP A 238 4.92 -2.06 6.31
N VAL A 239 3.82 -2.63 6.81
CA VAL A 239 3.80 -3.94 7.50
C VAL A 239 2.82 -4.90 6.82
N HIS A 240 1.78 -4.39 6.18
CA HIS A 240 0.85 -5.17 5.33
C HIS A 240 0.35 -6.47 5.95
N GLY A 241 -0.16 -6.41 7.18
CA GLY A 241 -0.73 -7.57 7.85
C GLY A 241 0.24 -8.71 8.13
N GLN A 242 1.55 -8.46 8.10
CA GLN A 242 2.59 -9.42 8.53
C GLN A 242 2.79 -9.34 10.04
N PHE A 243 1.76 -9.76 10.80
CA PHE A 243 1.71 -9.66 12.26
C PHE A 243 2.91 -10.30 12.98
N TYR A 244 3.41 -11.42 12.48
CA TYR A 244 4.54 -12.11 13.08
C TYR A 244 5.86 -11.34 12.88
N ASP A 245 6.03 -10.68 11.73
CA ASP A 245 7.16 -9.77 11.49
C ASP A 245 7.02 -8.48 12.30
N LEU A 246 5.81 -7.97 12.52
CA LEU A 246 5.57 -6.87 13.46
C LEU A 246 6.03 -7.24 14.87
N CYS A 247 5.71 -8.46 15.34
CA CYS A 247 6.20 -8.94 16.63
C CYS A 247 7.72 -9.05 16.65
N ASN A 248 8.33 -9.53 15.56
CA ASN A 248 9.79 -9.60 15.43
C ASN A 248 10.44 -8.21 15.54
N ILE A 249 9.87 -7.17 14.94
CA ILE A 249 10.35 -5.78 15.11
C ILE A 249 10.42 -5.42 16.61
N PHE A 250 9.37 -5.73 17.38
CA PHE A 250 9.36 -5.46 18.82
C PHE A 250 10.34 -6.33 19.61
N GLU A 251 10.57 -7.57 19.19
CA GLU A 251 11.55 -8.46 19.82
C GLU A 251 13.00 -7.96 19.60
N ILE A 252 13.34 -7.51 18.39
CA ILE A 252 14.71 -7.07 18.04
C ILE A 252 15.00 -5.60 18.38
N ASN A 253 13.98 -4.74 18.43
CA ASN A 253 14.13 -3.29 18.66
C ASN A 253 13.50 -2.81 19.99
N GLY A 254 12.94 -3.74 20.77
CA GLY A 254 12.24 -3.47 22.02
C GLY A 254 10.78 -3.10 21.81
N PHE A 255 9.92 -3.47 22.75
CA PHE A 255 8.50 -3.12 22.72
C PHE A 255 8.28 -1.60 22.79
N PRO A 256 7.17 -1.08 22.22
CA PRO A 256 6.78 0.30 22.38
C PRO A 256 6.63 0.68 23.86
N SER A 257 7.13 1.85 24.22
CA SER A 257 7.00 2.43 25.56
C SER A 257 7.28 3.93 25.50
N GLU A 258 7.14 4.63 26.61
CA GLU A 258 7.55 6.04 26.71
C GLU A 258 9.05 6.23 26.40
N SER A 259 9.89 5.27 26.77
CA SER A 259 11.34 5.31 26.53
C SER A 259 11.76 4.73 25.16
N ASN A 260 10.86 4.07 24.44
CA ASN A 260 11.11 3.48 23.13
C ASN A 260 9.96 3.81 22.16
N PRO A 261 9.84 5.08 21.73
CA PRO A 261 8.78 5.53 20.85
C PRO A 261 8.92 5.02 19.40
N TYR A 262 7.77 4.87 18.74
CA TYR A 262 7.65 4.39 17.36
C TYR A 262 6.73 5.27 16.51
N LEU A 263 7.06 5.41 15.24
CA LEU A 263 6.16 5.85 14.17
C LEU A 263 6.02 4.75 13.12
N PHE A 264 4.80 4.26 12.88
CA PHE A 264 4.49 3.37 11.75
C PHE A 264 3.89 4.19 10.61
N ASN A 265 4.55 4.19 9.46
CA ASN A 265 4.30 5.12 8.37
C ASN A 265 3.35 4.56 7.29
N GLY A 266 2.13 4.21 7.70
CA GLY A 266 1.05 3.72 6.83
C GLY A 266 1.19 2.26 6.40
N ASP A 267 0.16 1.78 5.70
CA ASP A 267 0.10 0.45 5.09
C ASP A 267 0.30 -0.68 6.12
N PHE A 268 -0.58 -0.66 7.11
CA PHE A 268 -0.62 -1.63 8.19
C PHE A 268 -1.33 -2.92 7.78
N VAL A 269 -2.29 -2.78 6.87
CA VAL A 269 -3.25 -3.83 6.48
C VAL A 269 -3.12 -4.17 5.00
N ASP A 270 -4.00 -5.08 4.57
CA ASP A 270 -4.04 -5.68 3.24
C ASP A 270 -2.83 -6.56 2.94
N ARG A 271 -2.97 -7.43 1.93
CA ARG A 271 -1.93 -8.36 1.45
C ARG A 271 -1.67 -9.51 2.42
N GLY A 272 -1.06 -9.24 3.55
CA GLY A 272 -0.86 -10.22 4.60
C GLY A 272 -2.21 -10.60 5.22
N SER A 273 -2.31 -11.87 5.60
CA SER A 273 -3.56 -12.46 6.08
C SER A 273 -3.74 -12.36 7.60
N PHE A 274 -2.94 -11.51 8.25
CA PHE A 274 -3.02 -11.19 9.67
C PHE A 274 -3.15 -9.66 9.88
N SER A 275 -3.90 -9.01 8.99
CA SER A 275 -4.11 -7.55 9.03
C SER A 275 -4.93 -7.12 10.25
N VAL A 276 -5.87 -7.96 10.69
CA VAL A 276 -6.70 -7.71 11.88
C VAL A 276 -5.84 -7.70 13.15
N GLU A 277 -4.97 -8.70 13.32
CA GLU A 277 -4.06 -8.81 14.45
C GLU A 277 -3.08 -7.63 14.47
N THR A 278 -2.55 -7.28 13.29
CA THR A 278 -1.65 -6.15 13.09
C THR A 278 -2.31 -4.84 13.54
N ILE A 279 -3.49 -4.50 12.99
CA ILE A 279 -4.11 -3.21 13.28
C ILE A 279 -4.59 -3.08 14.73
N PHE A 280 -5.11 -4.15 15.33
CA PHE A 280 -5.50 -4.13 16.75
C PHE A 280 -4.28 -3.95 17.66
N THR A 281 -3.14 -4.55 17.31
CA THR A 281 -1.88 -4.35 18.06
C THR A 281 -1.40 -2.90 17.96
N LEU A 282 -1.40 -2.32 16.76
CA LEU A 282 -0.99 -0.91 16.58
C LEU A 282 -1.93 0.08 17.28
N PHE A 283 -3.25 -0.11 17.16
CA PHE A 283 -4.24 0.71 17.89
C PHE A 283 -4.13 0.55 19.40
N GLY A 284 -3.84 -0.68 19.86
CA GLY A 284 -3.58 -0.95 21.27
C GLY A 284 -2.42 -0.13 21.81
N PHE A 285 -1.25 -0.19 21.15
CA PHE A 285 -0.10 0.65 21.53
C PHE A 285 -0.36 2.14 21.36
N LYS A 286 -1.16 2.56 20.37
CA LYS A 286 -1.53 3.96 20.21
C LYS A 286 -2.35 4.49 21.37
N LEU A 287 -3.26 3.68 21.91
CA LEU A 287 -4.07 4.04 23.06
C LEU A 287 -3.29 3.93 24.38
N LEU A 288 -2.36 2.97 24.49
CA LEU A 288 -1.50 2.79 25.66
C LEU A 288 -0.42 3.88 25.78
N PHE A 289 0.19 4.27 24.66
CA PHE A 289 1.28 5.25 24.61
C PHE A 289 0.97 6.38 23.62
N PRO A 290 -0.08 7.20 23.85
CA PRO A 290 -0.58 8.15 22.88
C PRO A 290 0.44 9.20 22.42
N ASN A 291 1.42 9.54 23.26
CA ASN A 291 2.46 10.52 22.94
C ASN A 291 3.80 9.90 22.53
N HIS A 292 3.87 8.57 22.40
CA HIS A 292 5.11 7.84 22.08
C HIS A 292 4.89 6.77 20.99
N PHE A 293 3.65 6.49 20.61
CA PHE A 293 3.31 5.65 19.49
C PHE A 293 2.52 6.46 18.45
N PHE A 294 3.01 6.50 17.22
CA PHE A 294 2.51 7.34 16.14
C PHE A 294 2.20 6.50 14.91
N MET A 295 1.21 6.95 14.14
CA MET A 295 0.69 6.22 12.98
C MET A 295 0.32 7.22 11.89
N SER A 296 0.92 7.09 10.71
CA SER A 296 0.49 7.81 9.50
C SER A 296 -0.50 6.97 8.70
N ARG A 297 -1.41 7.60 7.96
CA ARG A 297 -2.24 6.93 6.96
C ARG A 297 -1.36 6.55 5.76
N GLY A 298 -1.50 5.31 5.27
CA GLY A 298 -1.00 4.87 3.97
C GLY A 298 -2.12 4.79 2.93
N ASN A 299 -1.80 4.42 1.69
CA ASN A 299 -2.83 4.27 0.66
C ASN A 299 -3.72 3.04 0.92
N HIS A 300 -3.22 2.02 1.62
CA HIS A 300 -3.99 0.84 1.99
C HIS A 300 -4.95 1.08 3.16
N GLU A 301 -4.86 2.18 3.90
CA GLU A 301 -5.93 2.60 4.83
C GLU A 301 -7.05 3.35 4.09
N SER A 302 -7.56 2.73 3.02
CA SER A 302 -8.65 3.25 2.17
C SER A 302 -9.63 2.16 1.72
N ASP A 303 -10.88 2.57 1.51
CA ASP A 303 -12.00 1.68 1.22
C ASP A 303 -11.76 0.80 -0.01
N VAL A 304 -11.28 1.39 -1.10
CA VAL A 304 -11.07 0.65 -2.34
C VAL A 304 -9.93 -0.35 -2.17
N MET A 305 -8.82 0.03 -1.53
CA MET A 305 -7.71 -0.90 -1.31
C MET A 305 -8.15 -2.07 -0.44
N ASN A 306 -8.87 -1.81 0.66
CA ASN A 306 -9.33 -2.86 1.58
C ASN A 306 -10.30 -3.85 0.94
N LYS A 307 -11.16 -3.37 0.01
CA LYS A 307 -12.04 -4.22 -0.80
C LYS A 307 -11.28 -5.14 -1.75
N MET A 308 -10.15 -4.68 -2.26
CA MET A 308 -9.35 -5.39 -3.25
C MET A 308 -8.35 -6.35 -2.61
N TYR A 309 -7.64 -5.89 -1.58
CA TYR A 309 -6.41 -6.52 -1.09
C TYR A 309 -6.55 -7.26 0.24
N GLY A 310 -7.78 -7.41 0.73
CA GLY A 310 -8.13 -8.47 1.67
C GLY A 310 -8.56 -8.01 3.05
N PHE A 311 -8.24 -6.79 3.48
CA PHE A 311 -8.59 -6.34 4.83
C PHE A 311 -10.10 -6.34 5.09
N GLU A 312 -10.92 -5.84 4.15
CA GLU A 312 -12.38 -5.88 4.31
C GLU A 312 -12.87 -7.34 4.44
N GLY A 313 -12.33 -8.24 3.60
CA GLY A 313 -12.67 -9.66 3.63
C GLY A 313 -12.26 -10.33 4.93
N GLU A 314 -11.08 -9.99 5.45
CA GLU A 314 -10.53 -10.52 6.70
C GLU A 314 -11.38 -10.08 7.90
N VAL A 315 -11.70 -8.78 8.00
CA VAL A 315 -12.58 -8.25 9.05
C VAL A 315 -13.95 -8.89 8.98
N LYS A 316 -14.53 -9.08 7.79
CA LYS A 316 -15.82 -9.77 7.62
C LYS A 316 -15.76 -11.24 8.02
N SER A 317 -14.63 -11.90 7.78
CA SER A 317 -14.44 -13.31 8.15
C SER A 317 -14.24 -13.49 9.66
N LYS A 318 -13.49 -12.60 10.32
CA LYS A 318 -13.16 -12.70 11.75
C LYS A 318 -14.24 -12.08 12.65
N TYR A 319 -14.92 -11.05 12.14
CA TYR A 319 -15.94 -10.26 12.82
C TYR A 319 -17.21 -10.05 11.98
N THR A 320 -17.49 -8.82 11.51
CA THR A 320 -18.74 -8.45 10.84
C THR A 320 -18.51 -7.35 9.79
N ALA A 321 -19.44 -7.22 8.84
CA ALA A 321 -19.42 -6.13 7.87
C ALA A 321 -19.49 -4.74 8.52
N LYS A 322 -20.28 -4.60 9.60
CA LYS A 322 -20.38 -3.36 10.38
C LYS A 322 -19.04 -2.94 10.98
N MET A 323 -18.21 -3.89 11.40
CA MET A 323 -16.87 -3.59 11.89
C MET A 323 -15.94 -3.11 10.76
N ALA A 324 -16.05 -3.68 9.55
CA ALA A 324 -15.28 -3.22 8.40
C ALA A 324 -15.65 -1.77 7.99
N GLU A 325 -16.94 -1.43 8.07
CA GLU A 325 -17.41 -0.04 7.86
C GLU A 325 -16.83 0.91 8.93
N LEU A 326 -16.81 0.49 10.20
CA LEU A 326 -16.20 1.27 11.28
C LEU A 326 -14.69 1.47 11.08
N PHE A 327 -13.94 0.45 10.66
CA PHE A 327 -12.52 0.60 10.31
C PHE A 327 -12.33 1.63 9.19
N THR A 328 -13.15 1.57 8.14
CA THR A 328 -13.11 2.52 7.03
C THR A 328 -13.34 3.95 7.52
N GLU A 329 -14.27 4.14 8.45
CA GLU A 329 -14.52 5.43 9.10
C GLU A 329 -13.29 5.89 9.92
N ILE A 330 -12.71 5.00 10.73
CA ILE A 330 -11.55 5.30 11.57
C ILE A 330 -10.32 5.67 10.74
N PHE A 331 -10.05 4.94 9.66
CA PHE A 331 -8.93 5.21 8.77
C PHE A 331 -8.98 6.61 8.14
N ASN A 332 -10.16 7.19 7.98
CA ASN A 332 -10.29 8.57 7.52
C ASN A 332 -9.73 9.61 8.51
N PHE A 333 -9.60 9.25 9.80
CA PHE A 333 -9.08 10.15 10.83
C PHE A 333 -7.58 9.98 11.10
N LEU A 334 -6.91 8.98 10.52
CA LEU A 334 -5.46 8.83 10.65
C LEU A 334 -4.71 10.07 10.11
N PRO A 335 -3.73 10.63 10.85
CA PRO A 335 -2.87 11.70 10.35
C PRO A 335 -2.22 11.34 9.02
N LEU A 336 -2.02 12.32 8.14
CA LEU A 336 -1.44 12.08 6.81
C LEU A 336 0.09 12.03 6.85
N CYS A 337 0.72 12.76 7.77
CA CYS A 337 2.16 12.85 7.88
C CYS A 337 2.60 13.37 9.26
N HIS A 338 3.90 13.29 9.51
CA HIS A 338 4.54 13.76 10.74
C HIS A 338 5.75 14.64 10.44
N VAL A 339 6.05 15.54 11.37
CA VAL A 339 7.32 16.31 11.38
C VAL A 339 8.01 16.07 12.70
N ILE A 340 9.22 15.53 12.66
CA ILE A 340 9.99 15.21 13.87
C ILE A 340 11.07 16.27 14.08
N ASN A 341 11.12 16.84 15.29
CA ASN A 341 12.04 17.91 15.71
C ASN A 341 12.09 19.10 14.74
N SER A 342 10.99 19.38 14.02
CA SER A 342 10.93 20.40 12.96
C SER A 342 11.99 20.21 11.85
N LYS A 343 12.48 18.97 11.66
CA LYS A 343 13.62 18.69 10.76
C LYS A 343 13.41 17.47 9.87
N ILE A 344 12.67 16.45 10.31
CA ILE A 344 12.43 15.25 9.51
C ILE A 344 10.96 15.22 9.11
N PHE A 345 10.68 15.24 7.81
CA PHE A 345 9.31 15.08 7.30
C PHE A 345 9.05 13.61 6.98
N VAL A 346 7.94 13.06 7.49
CA VAL A 346 7.58 11.65 7.31
C VAL A 346 6.19 11.53 6.72
N CYS A 347 6.07 10.92 5.54
CA CYS A 347 4.80 10.65 4.86
C CYS A 347 4.86 9.27 4.21
N HIS A 348 3.72 8.62 3.96
CA HIS A 348 3.73 7.27 3.39
C HIS A 348 4.25 7.23 1.93
N GLY A 349 3.58 7.96 1.03
CA GLY A 349 3.90 8.07 -0.39
C GLY A 349 5.06 9.03 -0.64
N GLY A 350 4.78 10.32 -0.82
CA GLY A 350 5.87 11.27 -1.11
C GLY A 350 5.43 12.71 -1.28
N LEU A 351 6.17 13.44 -2.11
CA LEU A 351 5.99 14.87 -2.32
C LEU A 351 4.98 15.19 -3.43
N PHE A 352 4.78 16.49 -3.63
CA PHE A 352 3.61 17.05 -4.29
C PHE A 352 3.85 17.40 -5.75
N LYS A 353 2.79 17.31 -6.55
CA LYS A 353 2.75 17.83 -7.92
C LYS A 353 2.82 19.35 -7.98
N GLU A 354 2.32 20.03 -6.95
CA GLU A 354 2.33 21.49 -6.84
C GLU A 354 3.58 21.97 -6.10
N ASP A 355 4.26 22.95 -6.67
CA ASP A 355 5.30 23.70 -5.97
C ASP A 355 4.72 24.56 -4.83
N GLY A 356 5.55 24.86 -3.82
CA GLY A 356 5.18 25.78 -2.73
C GLY A 356 4.21 25.21 -1.69
N VAL A 357 4.06 23.88 -1.63
CA VAL A 357 3.33 23.24 -0.52
C VAL A 357 4.10 23.42 0.78
N THR A 358 3.46 24.08 1.74
CA THR A 358 4.02 24.30 3.08
C THR A 358 3.44 23.32 4.10
N LEU A 359 4.15 23.10 5.22
CA LEU A 359 3.64 22.30 6.35
C LEU A 359 2.26 22.77 6.83
N GLU A 360 2.00 24.07 6.77
CA GLU A 360 0.71 24.65 7.15
C GLU A 360 -0.42 24.33 6.16
N LYS A 361 -0.13 24.27 4.85
CA LYS A 361 -1.09 23.81 3.83
C LYS A 361 -1.45 22.35 4.05
N ILE A 362 -0.47 21.53 4.44
CA ILE A 362 -0.70 20.11 4.79
C ILE A 362 -1.56 20.00 6.05
N ARG A 363 -1.24 20.75 7.11
CA ARG A 363 -1.99 20.74 8.39
C ARG A 363 -3.48 21.08 8.21
N LYS A 364 -3.80 21.98 7.26
CA LYS A 364 -5.18 22.38 6.89
C LYS A 364 -5.90 21.42 5.94
N THR A 365 -5.23 20.39 5.44
CA THR A 365 -5.85 19.44 4.51
C THR A 365 -6.92 18.61 5.22
N ASN A 366 -8.17 18.66 4.73
CA ASN A 366 -9.24 17.84 5.27
C ASN A 366 -9.02 16.36 4.92
N ARG A 367 -8.63 15.58 5.92
CA ARG A 367 -8.33 14.15 5.80
C ARG A 367 -9.52 13.22 6.02
N ASN A 368 -10.61 13.69 6.64
CA ASN A 368 -11.78 12.87 6.98
C ASN A 368 -12.64 12.55 5.75
N ARG A 369 -12.07 11.76 4.84
CA ARG A 369 -12.65 11.30 3.59
C ARG A 369 -11.77 10.20 2.99
N GLN A 370 -12.29 9.53 1.96
CA GLN A 370 -11.45 8.71 1.11
C GLN A 370 -10.44 9.58 0.33
N PRO A 371 -9.22 9.08 0.03
CA PRO A 371 -8.25 9.81 -0.76
C PRO A 371 -8.84 10.26 -2.11
N PRO A 372 -8.68 11.55 -2.49
CA PRO A 372 -9.07 12.02 -3.82
C PRO A 372 -8.15 11.46 -4.91
N GLU A 373 -8.52 11.66 -6.19
CA GLU A 373 -7.68 11.29 -7.34
C GLU A 373 -6.47 12.21 -7.54
N ASP A 374 -6.46 13.40 -6.92
CA ASP A 374 -5.41 14.40 -7.02
C ASP A 374 -5.26 15.29 -5.75
N GLY A 375 -4.21 16.11 -5.73
CA GLY A 375 -3.92 17.07 -4.68
C GLY A 375 -3.11 16.51 -3.50
N ILE A 376 -2.87 17.35 -2.48
CA ILE A 376 -1.96 17.06 -1.35
C ILE A 376 -2.20 15.70 -0.69
N MET A 377 -3.46 15.37 -0.41
CA MET A 377 -3.79 14.11 0.24
C MET A 377 -3.50 12.90 -0.67
N CYS A 378 -3.70 13.02 -1.98
CA CYS A 378 -3.33 11.97 -2.92
C CYS A 378 -1.81 11.80 -2.96
N ASP A 379 -1.08 12.89 -3.14
CA ASP A 379 0.38 12.88 -3.30
C ASP A 379 1.09 12.31 -2.05
N LEU A 380 0.64 12.68 -0.85
CA LEU A 380 1.17 12.15 0.42
C LEU A 380 1.04 10.63 0.56
N LEU A 381 0.09 10.02 -0.15
CA LEU A 381 -0.21 8.60 -0.05
C LEU A 381 0.29 7.79 -1.26
N TRP A 382 0.54 8.42 -2.41
CA TRP A 382 0.76 7.71 -3.68
C TRP A 382 1.99 8.12 -4.48
N SER A 383 2.64 9.24 -4.17
CA SER A 383 3.79 9.69 -4.96
C SER A 383 5.05 8.86 -4.68
N ASP A 384 5.90 8.71 -5.70
CA ASP A 384 7.17 7.99 -5.62
C ASP A 384 8.36 8.89 -6.02
N PRO A 385 9.56 8.73 -5.45
CA PRO A 385 10.75 9.44 -5.93
C PRO A 385 11.17 8.96 -7.34
N GLN A 386 11.90 9.81 -8.07
CA GLN A 386 12.58 9.45 -9.33
C GLN A 386 13.98 10.04 -9.39
N GLU A 387 14.89 9.37 -10.09
CA GLU A 387 16.30 9.80 -10.18
C GLU A 387 16.49 11.11 -10.96
N LEU A 388 15.69 11.34 -12.01
CA LEU A 388 15.82 12.51 -12.85
C LEU A 388 15.12 13.74 -12.24
N PRO A 389 15.62 14.96 -12.44
CA PRO A 389 14.94 16.18 -12.01
C PRO A 389 13.53 16.35 -12.63
N GLY A 390 12.67 17.09 -11.95
CA GLY A 390 11.32 17.45 -12.37
C GLY A 390 10.25 16.45 -11.92
N TYR A 391 9.21 16.33 -12.74
CA TYR A 391 8.04 15.49 -12.47
C TYR A 391 7.78 14.53 -13.62
N SER A 392 7.33 13.32 -13.30
CA SER A 392 6.78 12.38 -14.28
C SER A 392 5.42 11.84 -13.84
N PRO A 393 4.59 11.35 -14.77
CA PRO A 393 3.40 10.58 -14.42
C PRO A 393 3.78 9.38 -13.54
N SER A 394 3.00 9.13 -12.48
CA SER A 394 3.22 7.96 -11.62
C SER A 394 3.11 6.66 -12.41
N LYS A 395 4.06 5.74 -12.17
CA LYS A 395 4.02 4.37 -12.70
C LYS A 395 2.77 3.62 -12.21
N ARG A 396 2.20 4.05 -11.08
CA ARG A 396 0.98 3.50 -10.47
C ARG A 396 -0.29 4.04 -11.10
N GLY A 397 -0.23 5.16 -11.83
CA GLY A 397 -1.39 5.80 -12.47
C GLY A 397 -2.21 6.71 -11.56
N VAL A 398 -1.73 6.95 -10.34
CA VAL A 398 -2.24 7.87 -9.30
C VAL A 398 -1.03 8.47 -8.55
N GLY A 399 -1.13 9.73 -8.13
CA GLY A 399 0.02 10.50 -7.64
C GLY A 399 1.01 10.89 -8.76
N ILE A 400 2.24 11.22 -8.39
CA ILE A 400 3.31 11.62 -9.32
C ILE A 400 4.64 10.93 -9.00
N GLN A 401 5.58 11.02 -9.94
CA GLN A 401 6.98 10.85 -9.62
C GLN A 401 7.65 12.21 -9.45
N PHE A 402 8.49 12.38 -8.42
CA PHE A 402 9.17 13.64 -8.11
C PHE A 402 10.69 13.48 -8.04
N GLY A 403 11.42 14.39 -8.67
CA GLY A 403 12.87 14.38 -8.76
C GLY A 403 13.60 15.01 -7.56
N PRO A 404 14.94 14.97 -7.57
CA PRO A 404 15.78 15.52 -6.51
C PRO A 404 15.60 17.03 -6.30
N ASP A 405 15.32 17.79 -7.35
CA ASP A 405 15.06 19.24 -7.29
C ASP A 405 13.75 19.58 -6.58
N VAL A 406 12.73 18.72 -6.68
CA VAL A 406 11.46 18.86 -5.96
C VAL A 406 11.68 18.61 -4.47
N THR A 407 12.44 17.56 -4.14
CA THR A 407 12.82 17.28 -2.75
C THR A 407 13.63 18.42 -2.15
N GLU A 408 14.67 18.89 -2.83
CA GLU A 408 15.52 19.99 -2.37
C GLU A 408 14.70 21.24 -2.07
N ARG A 409 13.80 21.61 -2.98
CA ARG A 409 12.96 22.80 -2.84
C ARG A 409 12.01 22.69 -1.67
N PHE A 410 11.29 21.57 -1.54
CA PHE A 410 10.38 21.35 -0.43
C PHE A 410 11.10 21.40 0.93
N LEU A 411 12.27 20.77 1.03
CA LEU A 411 13.07 20.77 2.26
C LEU A 411 13.53 22.19 2.62
N LYS A 412 14.06 22.93 1.64
CA LYS A 412 14.51 24.31 1.83
C LYS A 412 13.38 25.24 2.24
N ASP A 413 12.24 25.16 1.55
CA ASP A 413 11.10 26.05 1.79
C ASP A 413 10.44 25.83 3.16
N ASN A 414 10.65 24.65 3.76
CA ASN A 414 10.08 24.27 5.06
C ASN A 414 11.12 24.07 6.17
N ASP A 415 12.40 24.43 5.94
CA ASP A 415 13.52 24.29 6.88
C ASP A 415 13.71 22.85 7.43
N LEU A 416 13.64 21.87 6.53
CA LEU A 416 13.79 20.44 6.83
C LEU A 416 15.15 19.89 6.37
N LEU A 417 15.58 18.78 6.99
CA LEU A 417 16.82 18.07 6.64
C LEU A 417 16.61 17.03 5.54
N TYR A 418 15.59 16.20 5.67
CA TYR A 418 15.27 15.13 4.72
C TYR A 418 13.84 14.61 4.89
N VAL A 419 13.39 13.85 3.90
CA VAL A 419 12.11 13.13 3.87
C VAL A 419 12.34 11.65 4.17
N VAL A 420 11.48 11.06 5.01
CA VAL A 420 11.33 9.61 5.13
C VAL A 420 9.97 9.22 4.56
N ARG A 421 9.95 8.21 3.72
CA ARG A 421 8.74 7.64 3.13
C ARG A 421 8.81 6.12 3.07
N SER A 422 7.72 5.47 2.66
CA SER A 422 7.59 4.01 2.66
C SER A 422 7.13 3.46 1.30
N HIS A 423 5.94 2.84 1.14
CA HIS A 423 5.16 2.64 -0.10
C HIS A 423 5.79 1.84 -1.26
N GLU A 424 7.11 1.71 -1.35
CA GLU A 424 7.84 0.90 -2.32
C GLU A 424 8.67 -0.17 -1.60
N VAL A 425 8.47 -1.42 -2.00
CA VAL A 425 9.31 -2.55 -1.58
C VAL A 425 10.74 -2.31 -2.05
N LYS A 426 11.71 -2.47 -1.14
CA LYS A 426 13.15 -2.37 -1.44
C LYS A 426 13.86 -3.66 -1.05
N PRO A 427 14.83 -4.15 -1.85
CA PRO A 427 15.53 -5.41 -1.57
C PRO A 427 16.14 -5.49 -0.17
N GLU A 428 16.78 -4.43 0.30
CA GLU A 428 17.39 -4.36 1.65
C GLU A 428 16.43 -3.79 2.71
N GLY A 429 15.15 -3.61 2.38
CA GLY A 429 14.15 -2.96 3.22
C GLY A 429 14.25 -1.43 3.21
N TYR A 430 15.27 -0.84 2.58
CA TYR A 430 15.41 0.60 2.44
C TYR A 430 16.14 1.01 1.16
N GLU A 431 16.03 2.29 0.80
CA GLU A 431 16.84 2.93 -0.23
C GLU A 431 17.03 4.41 0.07
N SER A 432 18.22 4.94 -0.23
CA SER A 432 18.54 6.36 -0.11
C SER A 432 18.48 7.00 -1.49
N HIS A 433 17.60 7.97 -1.67
CA HIS A 433 17.37 8.70 -2.91
C HIS A 433 17.85 10.16 -2.78
N HIS A 434 17.99 10.83 -3.93
CA HIS A 434 18.16 12.27 -4.02
C HIS A 434 19.30 12.79 -3.11
N GLU A 435 20.46 12.12 -3.20
CA GLU A 435 21.66 12.46 -2.42
C GLU A 435 21.44 12.41 -0.89
N GLY A 436 20.62 11.47 -0.43
CA GLY A 436 20.36 11.26 1.00
C GLY A 436 19.30 12.18 1.60
N LYS A 437 18.55 12.90 0.76
CA LYS A 437 17.47 13.82 1.16
C LYS A 437 16.08 13.18 1.12
N CYS A 438 15.94 12.01 0.51
CA CYS A 438 14.71 11.21 0.53
C CYS A 438 15.05 9.76 0.83
N TRP A 439 14.41 9.17 1.84
CA TRP A 439 14.66 7.79 2.27
C TRP A 439 13.40 6.97 2.13
N THR A 440 13.49 5.84 1.45
CA THR A 440 12.43 4.83 1.45
C THR A 440 12.71 3.78 2.52
N ILE A 441 11.73 3.45 3.35
CA ILE A 441 11.79 2.43 4.40
C ILE A 441 10.58 1.49 4.28
N PHE A 442 10.82 0.19 4.30
CA PHE A 442 9.80 -0.83 4.11
C PHE A 442 9.98 -1.93 5.16
N SER A 443 8.96 -2.20 5.97
CA SER A 443 9.08 -3.05 7.17
C SER A 443 8.37 -4.41 7.04
N ALA A 444 7.99 -4.81 5.82
CA ALA A 444 7.44 -6.13 5.51
C ALA A 444 8.51 -7.00 4.80
N PRO A 445 9.31 -7.78 5.54
CA PRO A 445 10.29 -8.68 4.94
C PRO A 445 9.59 -9.82 4.17
N ASN A 446 10.25 -10.37 3.16
CA ASN A 446 9.71 -11.39 2.25
C ASN A 446 8.26 -11.09 1.84
N TYR A 447 8.02 -9.87 1.36
CA TYR A 447 6.69 -9.34 1.14
C TYR A 447 5.81 -10.31 0.32
N CYS A 448 4.58 -10.52 0.77
CA CYS A 448 3.62 -11.47 0.17
C CYS A 448 4.18 -12.89 0.00
N ASP A 449 5.09 -13.33 0.88
CA ASP A 449 5.76 -14.63 0.90
C ASP A 449 6.57 -14.98 -0.36
N THR A 450 6.81 -14.00 -1.26
CA THR A 450 7.29 -14.27 -2.63
C THR A 450 8.44 -13.37 -3.07
N ILE A 451 8.55 -12.15 -2.51
CA ILE A 451 9.52 -11.16 -3.02
C ILE A 451 10.95 -11.42 -2.51
N GLY A 452 11.11 -11.98 -1.30
CA GLY A 452 12.43 -12.25 -0.73
C GLY A 452 13.25 -11.02 -0.33
N ASN A 453 12.62 -9.85 -0.21
CA ASN A 453 13.26 -8.64 0.32
C ASN A 453 13.48 -8.74 1.84
N LYS A 454 14.41 -7.94 2.38
CA LYS A 454 14.47 -7.65 3.81
C LYS A 454 13.43 -6.60 4.20
N GLY A 455 13.09 -6.56 5.47
CA GLY A 455 12.45 -5.41 6.11
C GLY A 455 13.50 -4.48 6.70
N ALA A 456 13.16 -3.23 6.95
CA ALA A 456 14.01 -2.31 7.70
C ALA A 456 13.22 -1.31 8.54
N PHE A 457 13.89 -0.71 9.52
CA PHE A 457 13.41 0.45 10.27
C PHE A 457 14.55 1.45 10.52
N ILE A 458 14.21 2.73 10.71
CA ILE A 458 15.16 3.79 11.09
C ILE A 458 15.18 3.95 12.59
N THR A 459 16.36 4.21 13.15
CA THR A 459 16.52 4.79 14.48
C THR A 459 17.38 6.05 14.46
N PHE A 460 17.10 6.96 15.38
CA PHE A 460 17.93 8.13 15.68
C PHE A 460 17.72 8.57 17.14
N THR A 461 18.51 9.51 17.62
CA THR A 461 18.27 10.21 18.89
C THR A 461 17.96 11.68 18.64
N GLY A 462 17.29 12.36 19.57
CA GLY A 462 16.87 13.76 19.39
C GLY A 462 18.02 14.74 19.06
N ASP A 463 19.24 14.42 19.52
CA ASP A 463 20.49 15.15 19.31
C ASP A 463 21.29 14.66 18.08
N GLN A 464 20.91 13.54 17.46
CA GLN A 464 21.56 12.98 16.28
C GLN A 464 20.52 12.57 15.23
N LEU A 465 19.91 13.57 14.59
CA LEU A 465 18.86 13.39 13.58
C LEU A 465 19.39 12.95 12.20
N TYR A 466 20.67 13.17 11.90
CA TYR A 466 21.28 12.83 10.61
C TYR A 466 22.74 12.35 10.77
N PRO A 467 23.22 11.40 9.95
CA PRO A 467 22.43 10.56 9.03
C PRO A 467 21.53 9.57 9.80
N PRO A 468 20.40 9.14 9.22
CA PRO A 468 19.55 8.13 9.86
C PRO A 468 20.31 6.79 9.99
N LYS A 469 20.11 6.08 11.11
CA LYS A 469 20.63 4.72 11.29
C LYS A 469 19.58 3.72 10.87
N VAL A 470 19.82 2.99 9.78
CA VAL A 470 18.89 1.99 9.25
C VAL A 470 19.29 0.60 9.73
N HIS A 471 18.30 -0.19 10.15
CA HIS A 471 18.46 -1.58 10.58
C HIS A 471 17.60 -2.48 9.71
N SER A 472 18.23 -3.37 8.96
CA SER A 472 17.51 -4.38 8.16
C SER A 472 17.30 -5.66 8.96
N PHE A 473 16.22 -6.39 8.66
CA PHE A 473 15.86 -7.65 9.29
C PHE A 473 15.18 -8.60 8.28
N GLU A 474 15.27 -9.89 8.56
CA GLU A 474 14.69 -10.96 7.74
C GLU A 474 13.28 -11.33 8.21
N ALA A 475 12.53 -12.01 7.35
CA ALA A 475 11.20 -12.52 7.69
C ALA A 475 11.27 -13.64 8.71
N VAL A 476 10.25 -13.74 9.56
CA VAL A 476 10.09 -14.84 10.52
C VAL A 476 8.99 -15.82 10.09
N PRO A 477 9.04 -17.08 10.54
CA PRO A 477 7.97 -18.03 10.28
C PRO A 477 6.61 -17.55 10.81
N HIS A 478 5.57 -17.80 10.04
CA HIS A 478 4.17 -17.57 10.42
C HIS A 478 3.31 -18.81 10.07
N PRO A 479 2.09 -18.95 10.62
CA PRO A 479 1.17 -20.03 10.27
C PRO A 479 0.87 -20.08 8.77
N THR A 480 0.49 -21.26 8.27
CA THR A 480 0.23 -21.53 6.85
C THR A 480 -1.10 -20.92 6.37
N VAL A 481 -1.19 -19.59 6.37
CA VAL A 481 -2.26 -18.80 5.75
C VAL A 481 -1.63 -17.98 4.63
N ARG A 482 -2.00 -18.28 3.37
CA ARG A 482 -1.41 -17.62 2.20
C ARG A 482 -1.69 -16.12 2.23
N ALA A 483 -0.78 -15.30 1.72
CA ALA A 483 -1.08 -13.92 1.38
C ALA A 483 -2.35 -13.81 0.52
N MET A 484 -3.10 -12.73 0.68
CA MET A 484 -4.34 -12.42 -0.05
C MET A 484 -5.46 -13.46 0.12
N GLN A 485 -5.43 -14.27 1.19
CA GLN A 485 -6.44 -15.32 1.45
C GLN A 485 -7.87 -14.77 1.51
N TYR A 486 -8.04 -13.53 1.98
CA TYR A 486 -9.32 -12.86 2.14
C TYR A 486 -9.63 -11.82 1.05
N ALA A 487 -8.74 -11.68 0.07
CA ALA A 487 -8.94 -10.76 -1.05
C ALA A 487 -10.17 -11.15 -1.88
N SER A 488 -10.86 -10.14 -2.40
CA SER A 488 -12.11 -10.37 -3.10
C SER A 488 -11.86 -11.08 -4.43
N SER A 489 -12.53 -12.22 -4.62
CA SER A 489 -12.57 -12.91 -5.93
C SER A 489 -13.16 -12.04 -7.03
N MET A 490 -13.94 -11.00 -6.68
CA MET A 490 -14.41 -10.03 -7.64
C MET A 490 -13.25 -9.35 -8.33
N PHE A 491 -12.13 -9.09 -7.64
CA PHE A 491 -10.91 -8.48 -8.19
C PHE A 491 -9.88 -9.51 -8.69
N SER A 492 -10.24 -10.80 -8.76
CA SER A 492 -9.43 -11.84 -9.40
C SER A 492 -9.17 -11.58 -10.89
N PHE A 493 -9.80 -10.58 -11.50
CA PHE A 493 -9.46 -10.10 -12.85
C PHE A 493 -8.08 -9.44 -12.96
N LEU A 494 -7.43 -9.10 -11.84
CA LEU A 494 -6.02 -8.71 -11.77
C LEU A 494 -5.10 -9.94 -11.71
N SER A 495 -5.64 -11.07 -11.21
CA SER A 495 -4.96 -12.37 -11.12
C SER A 495 -5.07 -13.25 -12.37
#